data_AF-A0A1E5A0Y3-F1
#
_entry.id   AF-A0A1E5A0Y3-F1
#
_cell.length_a   1.000
_cell.length_b   1.000
_cell.length_c   1.000
_cell.angle_alpha   90.00
_cell.angle_beta   90.00
_cell.angle_gamma   90.00
#
_symmetry.space_group_name_H-M   'P 1'
#
loop_
_entity.id
_entity.type
_entity.pdbx_description
1 polymer ?
#
loop_
_entity_poly.entity_id
_entity_poly.type
_entity_poly.pdbx_seq_one_letter_code
_entity_poly.pdbx_strand_id
1 'polypeptide(L)'
;MSDRIFGAISGLVALAYIASATQIQVGFLPDPVGSKLFPILIGSIALLCSITIFLKPDESPDWPGAVTFISILCAIVALVGYAYTLKPLGFLIPTAVASGIISFLIQRRFLTAIMTGMGLSIGLFFLFKYALGLGLVAFSKTLIG
;
A
#
# COMPACT_ATOMS: atom_id res chain seq x y z
N MET A 1 13.67 -3.48 23.12
CA MET A 1 12.98 -2.20 23.46
C MET A 1 12.44 -1.49 22.23
N SER A 2 13.20 -1.45 21.12
CA SER A 2 12.75 -0.89 19.83
C SER A 2 11.37 -1.41 19.39
N ASP A 3 11.15 -2.73 19.48
CA ASP A 3 9.92 -3.36 19.01
C ASP A 3 8.66 -2.93 19.78
N ARG A 4 8.80 -2.67 21.09
CA ARG A 4 7.69 -2.15 21.90
C ARG A 4 7.36 -0.72 21.51
N ILE A 5 8.37 0.10 21.22
CA ILE A 5 8.18 1.47 20.74
C ILE A 5 7.52 1.43 19.36
N PHE A 6 7.99 0.56 18.46
CA PHE A 6 7.42 0.36 17.15
C PHE A 6 5.96 -0.14 17.23
N GLY A 7 5.68 -1.13 18.08
CA GLY A 7 4.35 -1.62 18.38
C GLY A 7 3.43 -0.50 18.90
N ALA A 8 3.89 0.31 19.85
CA ALA A 8 3.10 1.43 20.38
C ALA A 8 2.82 2.51 19.31
N ILE A 9 3.83 2.91 18.53
CA ILE A 9 3.68 3.91 17.47
C ILE A 9 2.76 3.38 16.36
N SER A 10 2.96 2.15 15.90
CA SER A 10 2.09 1.54 14.88
C SER A 10 0.65 1.42 15.36
N GLY A 11 0.43 1.16 16.65
CA GLY A 11 -0.91 1.14 17.25
C GLY A 11 -1.57 2.52 17.28
N LEU A 12 -0.81 3.54 17.66
CA LEU A 12 -1.27 4.94 17.60
C LEU A 12 -1.65 5.35 16.17
N VAL A 13 -0.82 4.99 15.18
CA VAL A 13 -1.06 5.25 13.76
C VAL A 13 -2.30 4.50 13.27
N ALA A 14 -2.50 3.24 13.67
CA ALA A 14 -3.68 2.46 13.32
C ALA A 14 -4.96 3.09 13.89
N LEU A 15 -4.93 3.55 15.15
CA LEU A 15 -6.06 4.27 15.77
C LEU A 15 -6.35 5.60 15.05
N ALA A 16 -5.31 6.38 14.72
CA ALA A 16 -5.44 7.61 13.97
C ALA A 16 -6.04 7.37 12.57
N TYR A 17 -5.66 6.26 11.92
CA TYR A 17 -6.22 5.85 10.63
C TYR A 17 -7.71 5.48 10.73
N ILE A 18 -8.10 4.69 11.74
CA ILE A 18 -9.52 4.37 12.02
C ILE A 18 -10.31 5.64 12.32
N ALA A 19 -9.78 6.53 13.16
CA ALA A 19 -10.42 7.80 13.49
C ALA A 19 -10.65 8.64 12.22
N SER A 20 -9.62 8.76 11.37
CA SER A 20 -9.72 9.47 10.08
C SER A 20 -10.79 8.86 9.16
N ALA A 21 -10.92 7.53 9.17
CA ALA A 21 -11.94 6.84 8.37
C ALA A 21 -13.38 7.18 8.79
N THR A 22 -13.61 7.40 10.09
CA THR A 22 -14.96 7.77 10.56
C THR A 22 -15.39 9.17 10.10
N GLN A 23 -14.43 10.05 9.82
CA GLN A 23 -14.66 11.41 9.33
C GLN A 23 -14.92 11.50 7.82
N ILE A 24 -14.75 10.40 7.07
CA ILE A 24 -15.02 10.37 5.62
C ILE A 24 -16.49 10.72 5.37
N GLN A 25 -16.74 11.70 4.50
CA GLN A 25 -18.09 12.01 4.05
C GLN A 25 -18.52 10.96 3.02
N VAL A 26 -19.67 10.33 3.25
CA VAL A 26 -20.24 9.38 2.27
C VAL A 26 -20.84 10.19 1.12
N GLY A 27 -20.43 9.87 -0.11
CA GLY A 27 -20.97 10.51 -1.31
C GLY A 27 -22.40 10.09 -1.59
N PHE A 28 -23.10 10.87 -2.43
CA PHE A 28 -24.47 10.57 -2.88
C PHE A 28 -24.58 9.27 -3.70
N LEU A 29 -23.48 8.80 -4.30
CA LEU A 29 -23.39 7.47 -4.91
C LEU A 29 -22.92 6.48 -3.82
N PRO A 30 -23.73 5.50 -3.43
CA PRO A 30 -23.29 4.48 -2.49
C PRO A 30 -22.19 3.62 -3.13
N ASP A 31 -21.00 3.62 -2.54
CA ASP A 31 -20.01 2.59 -2.84
C ASP A 31 -20.57 1.23 -2.38
N PRO A 32 -20.51 0.17 -3.21
CA PRO A 32 -21.14 -1.12 -2.93
C PRO A 32 -20.67 -1.80 -1.63
N VAL A 33 -19.48 -1.42 -1.14
CA VAL A 33 -18.85 -1.97 0.07
C VAL A 33 -18.70 -0.94 1.20
N GLY A 34 -19.23 0.26 1.05
CA GLY A 34 -19.14 1.35 2.02
C GLY A 34 -17.73 1.96 2.15
N SER A 35 -17.57 3.23 1.78
CA SER A 35 -16.28 3.95 1.76
C SER A 35 -15.52 3.95 3.09
N LYS A 36 -16.22 3.75 4.22
CA LYS A 36 -15.64 3.68 5.57
C LYS A 36 -15.22 2.27 6.00
N LEU A 37 -15.89 1.23 5.50
CA LEU A 37 -15.68 -0.15 5.97
C LEU A 37 -14.27 -0.64 5.63
N PHE A 38 -13.80 -0.33 4.43
CA PHE A 38 -12.48 -0.76 3.98
C PHE A 38 -11.34 -0.18 4.84
N PRO A 39 -11.24 1.15 5.07
CA PRO A 39 -10.24 1.69 5.98
C PRO A 39 -10.36 1.18 7.43
N ILE A 40 -11.58 1.03 7.97
CA ILE A 40 -11.78 0.53 9.34
C ILE A 40 -11.29 -0.91 9.49
N LEU A 41 -11.57 -1.79 8.52
CA LEU A 41 -11.11 -3.18 8.54
C LEU A 41 -9.59 -3.28 8.53
N ILE A 42 -8.93 -2.56 7.62
CA ILE A 42 -7.46 -2.53 7.54
C ILE A 42 -6.86 -1.97 8.82
N GLY A 43 -7.38 -0.85 9.33
CA GLY A 43 -6.92 -0.25 10.58
C GLY A 43 -7.08 -1.19 11.77
N SER A 44 -8.17 -1.95 11.84
CA SER A 44 -8.42 -2.90 12.92
C SER A 44 -7.44 -4.07 12.90
N ILE A 45 -7.14 -4.63 11.72
CA ILE A 45 -6.14 -5.69 11.57
C ILE A 45 -4.75 -5.14 11.91
N ALA A 46 -4.41 -3.94 11.45
CA ALA A 46 -3.14 -3.29 11.78
C ALA A 46 -2.99 -3.04 13.29
N LEU A 47 -4.08 -2.66 13.98
CA LEU A 47 -4.10 -2.49 15.42
C LEU A 47 -3.85 -3.82 16.15
N LEU A 48 -4.47 -4.92 15.70
CA LEU A 48 -4.20 -6.26 16.24
C LEU A 48 -2.73 -6.66 16.05
N CYS A 49 -2.17 -6.46 14.86
CA CYS A 49 -0.76 -6.73 14.60
C CYS A 49 0.17 -5.90 15.51
N SER A 50 -0.12 -4.60 15.68
CA SER A 50 0.62 -3.71 16.60
C SER A 50 0.61 -4.24 18.04
N ILE A 51 -0.55 -4.69 18.54
CA ILE A 51 -0.68 -5.26 19.89
C ILE A 51 0.20 -6.52 20.01
N THR A 52 0.20 -7.38 18.99
CA THR A 52 1.05 -8.59 19.02
C THR A 52 2.54 -8.27 19.07
N ILE A 53 3.01 -7.28 18.28
CA ILE A 53 4.40 -6.82 18.29
C ILE A 53 4.78 -6.22 19.66
N PHE A 54 3.85 -5.47 20.27
CA PHE A 54 4.07 -4.88 21.58
C PHE A 54 4.21 -5.94 22.70
N LEU A 55 3.33 -6.95 22.68
CA LEU A 55 3.29 -8.01 23.69
C LEU A 55 4.43 -9.03 23.52
N LYS A 56 4.82 -9.33 22.28
CA LYS A 56 5.83 -10.34 21.95
C LYS A 56 6.94 -9.73 21.06
N PRO A 57 7.84 -8.94 21.66
CA PRO A 57 8.99 -8.39 20.93
C PRO A 57 9.97 -9.50 20.54
N ASP A 58 10.65 -9.35 19.41
CA ASP A 58 11.69 -10.28 18.95
C ASP A 58 13.03 -10.03 19.66
N GLU A 59 13.90 -11.04 19.65
CA GLU A 59 15.25 -10.91 20.20
C GLU A 59 16.15 -10.13 19.24
N SER A 60 16.75 -9.05 19.75
CA SER A 60 17.77 -8.20 19.09
C SER A 60 17.43 -7.73 17.66
N PRO A 61 16.72 -6.58 17.53
CA PRO A 61 16.50 -5.99 16.21
C PRO A 61 17.81 -5.41 15.65
N ASP A 62 18.31 -6.02 14.59
CA ASP A 62 19.40 -5.48 13.79
C ASP A 62 18.92 -4.25 13.03
N TRP A 63 19.51 -3.09 13.32
CA TRP A 63 19.17 -1.88 12.60
C TRP A 63 19.67 -1.96 11.16
N PRO A 64 18.82 -1.55 10.18
CA PRO A 64 19.19 -1.57 8.78
C PRO A 64 20.43 -0.69 8.54
N GLY A 65 21.40 -1.22 7.79
CA GLY A 65 22.54 -0.43 7.31
C GLY A 65 22.10 0.73 6.40
N ALA A 66 23.00 1.69 6.18
CA ALA A 66 22.72 2.90 5.40
C ALA A 66 22.15 2.63 3.99
N VAL A 67 22.56 1.52 3.35
CA VAL A 67 22.06 1.10 2.04
C VAL A 67 20.55 0.78 2.09
N THR A 68 20.09 0.14 3.16
CA THR A 68 18.67 -0.20 3.35
C THR A 68 17.83 1.05 3.62
N PHE A 69 18.38 2.05 4.32
CA PHE A 69 17.72 3.35 4.48
C PHE A 69 17.49 4.04 3.13
N ILE A 70 18.46 4.00 2.21
CA ILE A 70 18.28 4.53 0.86
C ILE A 70 17.19 3.75 0.12
N SER A 71 17.16 2.41 0.23
CA SER A 71 16.08 1.61 -0.36
C SER A 71 14.71 2.01 0.17
N ILE A 72 14.57 2.24 1.49
CA ILE A 72 13.31 2.69 2.10
C ILE A 72 12.91 4.06 1.54
N LEU A 73 13.85 5.00 1.45
CA LEU A 73 13.59 6.32 0.88
C LEU A 73 13.14 6.23 -0.59
N CYS A 74 13.81 5.40 -1.40
CA CYS A 74 13.41 5.13 -2.77
C CYS A 74 12.01 4.51 -2.87
N ALA A 75 11.65 3.59 -1.97
CA ALA A 75 10.33 3.00 -1.92
C ALA A 75 9.25 4.05 -1.60
N ILE A 76 9.51 4.95 -0.64
CA ILE A 76 8.61 6.06 -0.31
C ILE A 76 8.40 6.96 -1.54
N VAL A 77 9.48 7.37 -2.21
CA VAL A 77 9.40 8.21 -3.41
C VAL A 77 8.63 7.51 -4.53
N ALA A 78 8.84 6.21 -4.72
CA ALA A 78 8.10 5.42 -5.70
C ALA A 78 6.59 5.36 -5.38
N LEU A 79 6.21 5.19 -4.11
CA LEU A 79 4.81 5.17 -3.67
C LEU A 79 4.14 6.55 -3.79
N VAL A 80 4.88 7.63 -3.52
CA VAL A 80 4.40 9.00 -3.74
C VAL A 80 4.19 9.25 -5.25
N GLY A 81 5.17 8.87 -6.07
CA GLY A 81 5.06 8.95 -7.53
C GLY A 81 3.88 8.15 -8.07
N TYR A 82 3.65 6.95 -7.54
CA TYR A 82 2.47 6.13 -7.84
C TYR A 82 1.16 6.88 -7.54
N ALA A 83 1.03 7.45 -6.35
CA ALA A 83 -0.19 8.18 -5.96
C ALA A 83 -0.51 9.35 -6.90
N TYR A 84 0.50 10.11 -7.32
CA TYR A 84 0.32 11.23 -8.25
C TYR A 84 0.06 10.78 -9.69
N THR A 85 0.63 9.66 -10.13
CA THR A 85 0.51 9.16 -11.51
C THR A 85 -0.75 8.33 -11.76
N LEU A 86 -1.43 7.87 -10.71
CA LEU A 86 -2.69 7.12 -10.82
C LEU A 86 -3.78 7.85 -11.61
N LYS A 87 -4.01 9.15 -11.32
CA LYS A 87 -4.99 9.96 -12.07
C LYS A 87 -4.64 10.13 -13.56
N PRO A 88 -3.43 10.56 -13.93
CA PRO A 88 -3.09 10.81 -15.33
C PRO A 88 -2.78 9.55 -16.15
N LEU A 89 -2.27 8.46 -15.56
CA LEU A 89 -1.83 7.27 -16.30
C LEU A 89 -2.79 6.07 -16.17
N GLY A 90 -3.75 6.12 -15.24
CA GLY A 90 -4.62 4.99 -14.93
C GLY A 90 -3.97 4.02 -13.96
N PHE A 91 -4.51 2.82 -13.83
CA PHE A 91 -4.06 1.86 -12.83
C PHE A 91 -2.85 1.01 -13.27
N LEU A 92 -2.81 0.57 -14.54
CA LEU A 92 -1.87 -0.49 -14.95
C LEU A 92 -0.40 -0.02 -14.92
N ILE A 93 -0.11 1.12 -15.56
CA ILE A 93 1.28 1.60 -15.69
C ILE A 93 1.88 1.98 -14.33
N PRO A 94 1.23 2.82 -13.50
CA PRO A 94 1.78 3.19 -12.20
C PRO A 94 1.96 1.96 -11.29
N THR A 95 1.01 1.02 -11.29
CA THR A 95 1.09 -0.17 -10.44
C THR A 95 2.26 -1.06 -10.86
N ALA A 96 2.44 -1.29 -12.18
CA ALA A 96 3.54 -2.11 -12.68
C ALA A 96 4.91 -1.50 -12.34
N VAL A 97 5.06 -0.19 -12.50
CA VAL A 97 6.31 0.52 -12.19
C VAL A 97 6.58 0.51 -10.69
N ALA A 98 5.60 0.87 -9.85
CA ALA A 98 5.79 0.95 -8.41
C ALA A 98 6.09 -0.43 -7.80
N SER A 99 5.31 -1.45 -8.15
CA SER A 99 5.54 -2.81 -7.66
C SER A 99 6.84 -3.42 -8.21
N GLY A 100 7.22 -3.10 -9.45
CA GLY A 100 8.52 -3.48 -10.01
C GLY A 100 9.69 -2.84 -9.24
N ILE A 101 9.64 -1.53 -8.97
CA ILE A 101 10.67 -0.82 -8.20
C ILE A 101 10.79 -1.43 -6.80
N ILE A 102 9.68 -1.64 -6.10
CA ILE A 102 9.69 -2.21 -4.75
C ILE A 102 10.27 -3.63 -4.75
N SER A 103 9.86 -4.47 -5.70
CA SER A 103 10.40 -5.81 -5.87
C SER A 103 11.91 -5.81 -6.14
N PHE A 104 12.38 -4.87 -6.97
CA PHE A 104 13.80 -4.67 -7.20
C PHE A 104 14.54 -4.21 -5.93
N LEU A 105 13.95 -3.34 -5.10
CA LEU A 105 14.56 -2.89 -3.85
C LEU A 105 14.73 -4.02 -2.82
N ILE A 106 13.88 -5.04 -2.87
CA ILE A 106 13.94 -6.20 -1.97
C ILE A 106 14.98 -7.24 -2.44
N GLN A 107 14.85 -7.73 -3.68
CA GLN A 107 15.67 -8.87 -4.15
C GLN A 107 16.83 -8.47 -5.08
N ARG A 108 16.88 -7.21 -5.53
CA ARG A 108 17.84 -6.67 -6.53
C ARG A 108 17.95 -7.48 -7.83
N ARG A 109 16.90 -8.24 -8.18
CA ARG A 109 16.81 -9.03 -9.41
C ARG A 109 15.90 -8.35 -10.41
N PHE A 110 16.48 -7.89 -11.51
CA PHE A 110 15.77 -7.13 -12.54
C PHE A 110 14.65 -7.94 -13.21
N LEU A 111 14.93 -9.20 -13.57
CA LEU A 111 13.95 -10.05 -14.24
C LEU A 111 12.75 -10.36 -13.33
N THR A 112 13.02 -10.67 -12.06
CA THR A 112 11.98 -10.89 -11.05
C THR A 112 11.16 -9.63 -10.83
N ALA A 113 11.80 -8.46 -10.75
CA ALA A 113 11.13 -7.17 -10.58
C ALA A 113 10.12 -6.89 -11.70
N ILE A 114 10.52 -7.10 -12.96
CA ILE A 114 9.63 -6.93 -14.12
C ILE A 114 8.45 -7.89 -14.06
N MET A 115 8.70 -9.18 -13.78
CA MET A 115 7.65 -10.19 -13.70
C MET A 115 6.67 -9.91 -12.56
N THR A 116 7.17 -9.52 -11.39
CA THR A 116 6.31 -9.13 -10.26
C THR A 116 5.53 -7.87 -10.57
N GLY A 117 6.15 -6.90 -11.26
CA GLY A 117 5.51 -5.65 -11.64
C GLY A 117 4.32 -5.88 -12.55
N MET A 118 4.54 -6.59 -13.66
CA MET A 118 3.47 -6.95 -14.58
C MET A 118 2.44 -7.86 -13.93
N GLY A 119 2.88 -8.90 -13.20
CA GLY A 119 1.99 -9.87 -12.57
C GLY A 119 1.06 -9.24 -11.54
N LEU A 120 1.59 -8.41 -10.64
CA LEU A 120 0.77 -7.68 -9.66
C LEU A 120 -0.14 -6.68 -10.36
N SER A 121 0.37 -5.89 -11.30
CA SER A 121 -0.45 -4.89 -11.97
C SER A 121 -1.65 -5.51 -12.70
N ILE A 122 -1.42 -6.57 -13.47
CA ILE A 122 -2.48 -7.24 -14.22
C ILE A 122 -3.40 -7.99 -13.25
N GLY A 123 -2.84 -8.75 -12.32
CA GLY A 123 -3.62 -9.54 -11.36
C GLY A 123 -4.54 -8.69 -10.49
N LEU A 124 -4.03 -7.59 -9.92
CA LEU A 124 -4.85 -6.67 -9.14
C LEU A 124 -5.87 -5.94 -10.01
N PHE A 125 -5.53 -5.58 -11.25
CA PHE A 125 -6.49 -4.96 -12.15
C PHE A 125 -7.68 -5.90 -12.40
N PHE A 126 -7.41 -7.18 -12.68
CA PHE A 126 -8.48 -8.16 -12.90
C PHE A 126 -9.33 -8.37 -11.65
N LEU A 127 -8.68 -8.52 -10.49
CA LEU A 127 -9.36 -8.68 -9.21
C LEU A 127 -10.28 -7.49 -8.92
N PHE A 128 -9.77 -6.25 -9.03
CA PHE A 128 -10.54 -5.05 -8.71
C PHE A 128 -11.62 -4.76 -9.75
N LYS A 129 -11.32 -4.94 -11.03
CA LYS A 129 -12.27 -4.63 -12.10
C LYS A 129 -13.40 -5.65 -12.18
N TYR A 130 -13.07 -6.94 -12.15
CA TYR A 130 -14.02 -8.01 -12.44
C TYR A 130 -14.54 -8.72 -11.19
N ALA A 131 -13.70 -8.95 -10.18
CA ALA A 131 -14.16 -9.65 -8.97
C ALA A 131 -14.88 -8.71 -8.00
N LEU A 132 -14.37 -7.49 -7.83
CA LEU A 132 -14.94 -6.49 -6.91
C LEU A 132 -15.81 -5.43 -7.60
N GLY A 133 -15.87 -5.42 -8.93
CA GLY A 133 -16.73 -4.51 -9.70
C GLY A 133 -16.36 -3.03 -9.60
N LEU A 134 -15.11 -2.68 -9.24
CA LEU A 134 -14.70 -1.28 -9.14
C LEU A 134 -14.63 -0.62 -10.53
N GLY A 135 -14.96 0.68 -10.58
CA GLY A 135 -14.83 1.55 -11.74
C GLY A 135 -13.38 1.86 -12.13
N LEU A 136 -12.45 0.90 -12.03
CA LEU A 136 -11.05 1.08 -12.37
C LEU A 136 -10.87 1.30 -13.87
N VAL A 137 -10.02 2.28 -14.20
CA VAL A 137 -9.61 2.60 -15.57
C VAL A 137 -8.19 2.07 -15.78
N ALA A 138 -8.02 1.17 -16.74
CA ALA A 138 -6.72 0.56 -17.03
C ALA A 138 -5.69 1.62 -17.45
N PHE A 139 -6.09 2.49 -18.38
CA PHE A 139 -5.33 3.62 -18.90
C PHE A 139 -6.21 4.86 -18.86
N SER A 140 -5.74 5.95 -18.26
CA SER A 140 -6.53 7.18 -18.17
C SER A 140 -6.88 7.71 -19.56
N LYS A 141 -8.01 8.43 -19.68
CA LYS A 141 -8.45 9.07 -20.94
C LYS A 141 -7.38 9.98 -21.54
N THR A 142 -6.50 10.53 -20.71
CA THR A 142 -5.35 11.36 -21.13
C THR A 142 -4.36 10.62 -22.03
N LEU A 143 -4.34 9.28 -22.00
CA LEU A 143 -3.48 8.43 -22.83
C LEU A 143 -4.19 7.88 -24.08
N ILE A 144 -5.53 7.87 -24.09
CA ILE A 144 -6.35 7.22 -25.14
C ILE A 144 -6.90 8.22 -26.17
N GLY A 145 -6.94 9.53 -25.85
CA GLY A 145 -7.53 10.54 -26.73
C GLY A 145 -9.04 10.63 -26.59
#